data_AF-A0A6V7LTM5-F1
#
_entry.id   AF-A0A6V7LTM5-F1
#
_cell.length_a   1.000
_cell.length_b   1.000
_cell.length_c   1.000
_cell.angle_alpha   90.00
_cell.angle_beta   90.00
_cell.angle_gamma   90.00
#
_symmetry.space_group_name_H-M   'P 1'
#
loop_
_entity.id
_entity.type
_entity.pdbx_description
1 polymer ?
#
loop_
_entity_poly.entity_id
_entity_poly.type
_entity_poly.pdbx_seq_one_letter_code
_entity_poly.pdbx_strand_id
1 'polypeptide(L)' 'VFRRMDEDGNKQLSKEELIDGLTQIGFELNEDEIDEIMSKLDADASGGVDLTEFITAVR' A
#
# COMPACT_ATOMS: atom_id res chain seq x y z
N VAL A 1 -4.87 5.13 -9.47
CA VAL A 1 -3.89 5.38 -8.40
C VAL A 1 -3.19 4.07 -8.08
N PHE A 2 -3.89 3.04 -7.63
CA PHE A 2 -3.35 1.68 -7.41
C PHE A 2 -2.44 1.17 -8.55
N ARG A 3 -2.93 1.16 -9.80
CA ARG A 3 -2.15 0.71 -10.98
C ARG A 3 -0.91 1.56 -11.34
N ARG A 4 -0.73 2.71 -10.70
CA ARG A 4 0.50 3.52 -10.84
C ARG A 4 1.49 3.24 -9.70
N MET A 5 1.01 2.66 -8.60
CA MET A 5 1.81 2.28 -7.44
C MET A 5 2.28 0.81 -7.58
N ASP A 6 1.44 -0.03 -8.18
CA ASP A 6 1.73 -1.43 -8.58
C ASP A 6 2.69 -1.41 -9.78
N GLU A 7 4.00 -1.42 -9.51
CA GLU A 7 5.06 -1.33 -10.52
C GLU A 7 5.30 -2.67 -11.20
N ASP A 8 5.18 -3.77 -10.46
CA ASP A 8 5.40 -5.12 -10.99
C ASP A 8 4.17 -5.72 -11.68
N GLY A 9 2.98 -5.11 -11.47
CA GLY A 9 1.71 -5.52 -12.08
C GLY A 9 1.14 -6.79 -11.48
N ASN A 10 1.57 -7.19 -10.28
CA ASN A 10 1.12 -8.40 -9.59
C ASN A 10 -0.29 -8.23 -8.96
N LYS A 11 -0.83 -7.00 -8.95
CA LYS A 11 -2.13 -6.59 -8.36
C LYS A 11 -2.18 -6.56 -6.83
N GLN A 12 -1.02 -6.50 -6.20
CA GLN A 12 -0.78 -6.39 -4.77
C GLN A 12 0.31 -5.35 -4.55
N LEU A 13 0.08 -4.41 -3.65
CA LEU A 13 1.10 -3.44 -3.26
C LEU A 13 1.95 -4.05 -2.16
N SER A 14 3.21 -4.33 -2.47
CA SER A 14 4.19 -4.59 -1.44
C SER A 14 4.39 -3.36 -0.55
N LYS A 15 4.99 -3.55 0.64
CA LYS A 15 5.35 -2.43 1.53
C LYS A 15 6.19 -1.38 0.77
N GLU A 16 7.11 -1.83 -0.07
CA GLU A 16 7.99 -0.96 -0.87
C GLU A 16 7.21 -0.14 -1.91
N GLU A 17 6.33 -0.79 -2.69
CA GLU A 17 5.50 -0.10 -3.68
C GLU A 17 4.49 0.88 -3.06
N LEU A 18 4.00 0.54 -1.86
CA LEU A 18 3.13 1.44 -1.10
C LEU A 18 3.90 2.69 -0.67
N ILE A 19 5.14 2.53 -0.16
CA ILE A 19 6.01 3.66 0.23
C ILE A 19 6.33 4.53 -0.96
N ASP A 20 6.78 3.93 -2.06
CA ASP A 20 7.17 4.66 -3.27
C ASP A 20 5.97 5.39 -3.86
N GLY A 21 4.81 4.74 -3.88
CA GLY A 21 3.56 5.35 -4.32
C GLY A 21 3.12 6.52 -3.44
N LEU A 22 3.23 6.42 -2.11
CA LEU A 22 2.88 7.50 -1.18
C LEU A 22 3.85 8.67 -1.29
N THR A 23 5.14 8.37 -1.43
CA THR A 23 6.20 9.36 -1.67
C THR A 23 5.99 10.10 -2.99
N GLN A 24 5.61 9.39 -4.07
CA GLN A 24 5.26 10.02 -5.35
C GLN A 24 4.05 10.97 -5.27
N ILE A 25 3.11 10.70 -4.35
CA ILE A 25 1.94 11.56 -4.13
C ILE A 25 2.31 12.78 -3.27
N GLY A 26 3.51 12.80 -2.67
CA GLY A 26 4.02 13.88 -1.83
C GLY A 26 3.77 13.67 -0.33
N PHE A 27 3.47 12.44 0.09
CA PHE A 27 3.41 12.06 1.49
C PHE A 27 4.73 11.38 1.88
N GLU A 28 5.50 12.02 2.75
CA GLU A 28 6.65 11.42 3.42
C GLU A 28 6.15 10.79 4.72
N LEU A 29 6.12 9.46 4.76
CA LEU A 29 5.76 8.68 5.94
C LEU A 29 7.02 8.03 6.50
N ASN A 30 7.08 7.91 7.82
CA ASN A 30 8.14 7.16 8.49
C ASN A 30 7.80 5.66 8.58
N GLU A 31 8.80 4.82 8.85
CA GLU A 31 8.63 3.36 8.86
C GLU A 31 7.49 2.90 9.78
N ASP A 32 7.33 3.56 10.94
CA ASP A 32 6.25 3.27 11.88
C ASP A 32 4.85 3.58 11.30
N GLU A 33 4.69 4.74 10.63
CA GLU A 33 3.44 5.09 9.94
C GLU A 33 3.12 4.14 8.79
N ILE A 34 4.15 3.70 8.07
CA ILE A 34 4.00 2.72 6.98
C ILE A 34 3.56 1.38 7.55
N ASP A 35 4.15 0.91 8.64
CA ASP A 35 3.74 -0.34 9.28
C ASP A 35 2.33 -0.25 9.86
N GLU A 36 1.94 0.90 10.42
CA GLU A 36 0.57 1.11 10.89
C GLU A 36 -0.44 1.11 9.73
N ILE A 37 -0.11 1.77 8.61
CA ILE A 37 -0.95 1.78 7.41
C ILE A 37 -1.01 0.38 6.80
N MET A 38 0.12 -0.30 6.64
CA MET A 38 0.15 -1.69 6.17
C MET A 38 -0.70 -2.57 7.06
N SER A 39 -0.53 -2.55 8.39
CA SER A 39 -1.33 -3.36 9.29
C SER A 39 -2.82 -3.04 9.28
N LYS A 40 -3.23 -1.83 8.88
CA LYS A 40 -4.63 -1.46 8.72
C LYS A 40 -5.22 -1.89 7.38
N LEU A 41 -4.39 -1.95 6.35
CA LEU A 41 -4.78 -2.31 5.00
C LEU A 41 -4.73 -3.83 4.77
N ASP A 42 -3.65 -4.47 5.20
CA ASP A 42 -3.37 -5.90 5.15
C ASP A 42 -4.21 -6.65 6.18
N ALA A 43 -5.45 -6.95 5.82
CA ALA A 43 -6.42 -7.61 6.69
C ALA A 43 -6.19 -9.12 6.74
N ASP A 44 -5.57 -9.69 5.71
CA ASP A 44 -5.25 -11.11 5.62
C ASP A 44 -3.84 -11.46 6.13
N ALA A 45 -3.04 -10.46 6.50
CA ALA A 45 -1.66 -10.58 6.96
C ALA A 45 -0.76 -11.27 5.92
N SER A 46 -1.02 -11.05 4.62
CA SER A 46 -0.21 -11.57 3.53
C SER A 46 1.13 -10.85 3.37
N GLY A 47 1.30 -9.68 4.01
CA GLY A 47 2.49 -8.84 3.90
C GLY A 47 2.44 -7.86 2.71
N GLY A 48 1.31 -7.77 2.03
CA GLY A 48 1.08 -6.90 0.87
C GLY A 48 -0.40 -6.54 0.76
N VAL A 49 -0.72 -5.33 0.31
CA VAL A 49 -2.10 -4.85 0.21
C VAL A 49 -2.66 -5.17 -1.15
N ASP A 50 -3.66 -6.05 -1.22
CA ASP A 50 -4.32 -6.34 -2.48
C ASP A 50 -5.28 -5.22 -2.93
N LEU A 51 -5.70 -5.26 -4.20
CA LEU A 51 -6.64 -4.28 -4.75
C LEU A 51 -7.96 -4.20 -3.97
N THR A 52 -8.46 -5.32 -3.47
CA THR A 52 -9.70 -5.42 -2.69
C THR A 52 -9.54 -4.75 -1.33
N GLU A 53 -8.43 -5.00 -0.65
CA GLU A 53 -8.06 -4.39 0.62
C GLU A 53 -7.90 -2.88 0.49
N PHE A 54 -7.18 -2.43 -0.54
CA PHE A 54 -7.01 -1.01 -0.84
C PHE A 54 -8.35 -0.31 -1.10
N ILE A 55 -9.23 -0.91 -1.90
CA ILE A 55 -10.57 -0.34 -2.16
C ILE A 55 -11.41 -0.32 -0.89
N THR A 56 -11.31 -1.36 -0.06
CA THR A 56 -12.05 -1.46 1.20
C THR A 56 -11.64 -0.37 2.17
N ALA A 57 -10.35 -0.02 2.22
CA ALA A 57 -9.84 1.02 3.09
C ALA A 57 -10.09 2.46 2.60
N VAL A 58 -10.20 2.66 1.28
CA VAL A 58 -10.47 3.98 0.69
C VAL A 58 -11.98 4.30 0.67
N ARG A 59 -12.85 3.33 0.95
CA ARG A 59 -14.31 3.47 0.95
C ARG A 59 -14.87 3.93 2.29
#